data_AF-A0AA39FSY8-F1
#
_entry.id   AF-A0AA39FSY8-F1
#
_cell.length_a   1.000
_cell.length_b   1.000
_cell.length_c   1.000
_cell.angle_alpha   90.00
_cell.angle_beta   90.00
_cell.angle_gamma   90.00
#
_symmetry.space_group_name_H-M   'P 1'
#
loop_
_entity.id
_entity.type
_entity.pdbx_description
1 polymer ?
#
loop_
_entity_poly.entity_id
_entity_poly.type
_entity_poly.pdbx_seq_one_letter_code
_entity_poly.pdbx_strand_id
1 'polypeptide(L)'
;MTPTNHRIHSPGLCCFTLNVRAVLSLWSACISGSLLESVRKSHNKPEAMTNRAQCWFTLYSGTKIEMKCKLTFVDDFLNRTFYKLGFIVGQNPGYFIIIPVLLSCICITGYQRIHYEIDPEYLFSPINGPGKFERAIVEEHFKVNYSNRFSVGRITRPGRFGHLIIIPKDGSNNMLRRVIWDELKQLDDIIHNITAYHEGKSFTYEKVCARWLDECFNNDILDLVHVIDSVESRELNLTFPVMFNPVTFDTHLFPVYFGGSVINEDSIINSVPAVQLGYFIAVDDEQQDAIGAAWEEAFLNAVGNAEDTGIFKHISTSRFASRTLELELEANTKTIVPYFASTFAIMAVFSIGTCMMTDWVRSKPWLGLLGNISAGLATISAFGLCMYLGIDFIGINLAAPFLMIGIGIDDTFVMLAAWRRTSILDPVPQRMASTLSEAAVSITITSVTDMISFFIGIISPFPSIQIFCIYSGFAVVFTFLFHLTFFSGCVAISGYCEQENRHSIICHKVLPLSKSTHRSWFYRIFCTGGVDPDDANNPIDNPEHGCMTWFRDYLATALNYRYVKALVIILFGFYLAGALYGLRGLKEGLERRKLSKEDSYSIVFYDREDIYFREFPYRIQV
;
A
#
# COMPACT_ATOMS: atom_id res chain seq x y z
N MET A 1 33.46 12.47 -34.96
CA MET A 1 34.08 11.17 -34.60
C MET A 1 33.01 10.34 -33.90
N THR A 2 32.73 9.15 -34.42
CA THR A 2 31.74 8.19 -33.90
C THR A 2 32.05 7.77 -32.45
N PRO A 3 31.08 7.71 -31.53
CA PRO A 3 31.32 7.18 -30.20
C PRO A 3 31.25 5.65 -30.23
N THR A 4 32.37 5.03 -29.89
CA THR A 4 32.54 3.60 -29.68
C THR A 4 31.82 3.17 -28.40
N ASN A 5 30.92 2.20 -28.56
CA ASN A 5 30.10 1.63 -27.51
C ASN A 5 30.93 0.59 -26.74
N HIS A 6 31.61 0.99 -25.66
CA HIS A 6 32.29 0.05 -24.76
C HIS A 6 31.33 -0.43 -23.67
N ARG A 7 30.77 -1.64 -23.87
CA ARG A 7 30.20 -2.45 -22.79
C ARG A 7 31.34 -3.00 -21.94
N ILE A 8 31.45 -2.53 -20.71
CA ILE A 8 32.29 -3.17 -19.68
C ILE A 8 31.52 -4.38 -19.15
N HIS A 9 32.03 -5.57 -19.43
CA HIS A 9 31.59 -6.82 -18.82
C HIS A 9 32.20 -6.92 -17.41
N SER A 10 31.36 -6.86 -16.38
CA SER A 10 31.69 -7.32 -15.02
C SER A 10 31.11 -8.72 -14.80
N PRO A 11 31.92 -9.74 -14.42
CA PRO A 11 31.43 -11.08 -14.13
C PRO A 11 30.97 -11.14 -12.67
N GLY A 12 29.66 -11.21 -12.43
CA GLY A 12 29.14 -11.23 -11.06
C GLY A 12 27.62 -11.25 -10.93
N LEU A 13 26.90 -11.85 -11.89
CA LEU A 13 25.46 -12.09 -11.80
C LEU A 13 25.17 -13.56 -12.12
N CYS A 14 25.54 -14.43 -11.19
CA CYS A 14 25.16 -15.85 -11.19
C CYS A 14 24.66 -16.24 -9.79
N CYS A 15 23.58 -15.62 -9.32
CA CYS A 15 22.81 -16.13 -8.16
C CYS A 15 21.34 -15.70 -8.08
N PHE A 16 20.80 -14.99 -9.07
CA PHE A 16 19.37 -14.64 -9.13
C PHE A 16 18.72 -15.17 -10.41
N THR A 17 18.83 -16.47 -10.65
CA THR A 17 17.84 -17.19 -11.44
C THR A 17 16.78 -17.70 -10.47
N LEU A 18 15.77 -16.86 -10.22
CA LEU A 18 14.49 -17.31 -9.70
C LEU A 18 14.11 -18.53 -10.53
N ASN A 19 13.98 -19.68 -9.88
CA ASN A 19 13.73 -20.95 -10.54
C ASN A 19 12.26 -20.93 -11.04
N VAL A 20 12.03 -20.25 -12.17
CA VAL A 20 10.76 -20.21 -12.91
C VAL A 20 10.29 -21.64 -13.21
N ARG A 21 11.23 -22.60 -13.27
CA ARG A 21 10.97 -24.03 -13.36
C ARG A 21 10.30 -24.62 -12.11
N ALA A 22 10.61 -24.12 -10.92
CA ALA A 22 9.97 -24.54 -9.67
C ALA A 22 8.53 -24.01 -9.57
N VAL A 23 8.31 -22.73 -9.92
CA VAL A 23 6.98 -22.12 -9.98
C VAL A 23 6.12 -22.77 -11.08
N LEU A 24 6.68 -23.00 -12.27
CA LEU A 24 6.01 -23.75 -13.35
C LEU A 24 5.80 -25.23 -13.01
N SER A 25 6.65 -25.84 -12.18
CA SER A 25 6.44 -27.23 -11.73
C SER A 25 5.31 -27.35 -10.70
N LEU A 26 5.18 -26.36 -9.80
CA LEU A 26 4.05 -26.25 -8.87
C LEU A 26 2.74 -25.94 -9.60
N TRP A 27 2.80 -25.10 -10.64
CA TRP A 27 1.65 -24.79 -11.50
C TRP A 27 1.27 -25.97 -12.42
N SER A 28 2.25 -26.68 -12.97
CA SER A 28 2.06 -27.90 -13.77
C SER A 28 1.49 -29.05 -12.93
N ALA A 29 1.92 -29.21 -11.68
CA ALA A 29 1.38 -30.20 -10.75
C ALA A 29 -0.09 -29.91 -10.35
N CYS A 30 -0.53 -28.65 -10.42
CA CYS A 30 -1.91 -28.24 -10.12
C CYS A 30 -2.84 -28.35 -11.35
N ILE A 31 -2.30 -28.19 -12.56
CA ILE A 31 -3.08 -28.23 -13.82
C ILE A 31 -3.13 -29.65 -14.43
N SER A 32 -2.14 -30.51 -14.17
CA SER A 32 -2.16 -31.91 -14.61
C SER A 32 -3.02 -32.78 -13.69
N GLY A 33 -4.34 -32.68 -13.88
CA GLY A 33 -5.32 -33.69 -13.45
C GLY A 33 -5.17 -35.02 -14.18
N SER A 34 -3.96 -35.58 -14.29
CA SER A 34 -3.67 -36.86 -14.94
C SER A 34 -3.76 -38.05 -13.96
N LEU A 35 -4.76 -38.05 -13.07
CA LEU A 35 -5.03 -39.17 -12.15
C LEU A 35 -6.51 -39.60 -12.11
N LEU A 36 -7.39 -39.01 -12.92
CA LEU A 36 -8.81 -39.39 -13.01
C LEU A 36 -9.26 -39.85 -14.41
N GLU A 37 -8.36 -39.91 -15.39
CA GLU A 37 -8.72 -40.18 -16.80
C GLU A 37 -8.20 -41.52 -17.36
N SER A 38 -7.64 -42.40 -16.53
CA SER A 38 -7.28 -43.78 -16.90
C SER A 38 -8.32 -44.84 -16.48
N VAL A 39 -9.34 -44.48 -15.69
CA VAL A 39 -10.30 -45.46 -15.12
C VAL A 39 -11.68 -45.42 -15.80
N ARG A 40 -11.94 -44.52 -16.77
CA ARG A 40 -13.28 -44.36 -17.38
C ARG A 40 -13.39 -44.71 -18.88
N LYS A 41 -12.38 -45.35 -19.48
CA LYS A 41 -12.44 -45.87 -20.86
C LYS A 41 -12.29 -47.39 -20.90
N SER A 42 -13.22 -48.11 -20.29
CA SER A 42 -13.38 -49.56 -20.50
C SER A 42 -14.67 -50.04 -19.83
N HIS A 43 -15.84 -49.61 -20.30
CA HIS A 43 -17.09 -50.39 -20.13
C HIS A 43 -18.18 -49.81 -21.04
N ASN A 44 -18.31 -50.37 -22.25
CA ASN A 44 -19.57 -50.45 -23.00
C ASN A 44 -19.38 -51.31 -24.26
N LYS A 45 -19.62 -52.62 -24.15
CA LYS A 45 -20.53 -53.43 -25.00
C LYS A 45 -20.40 -54.93 -24.68
N PRO A 46 -21.46 -55.72 -24.92
CA PRO A 46 -21.69 -57.01 -24.27
C PRO A 46 -21.25 -58.22 -25.12
N GLU A 47 -21.26 -59.38 -24.46
CA GLU A 47 -21.36 -60.75 -25.01
C GLU A 47 -20.17 -61.33 -25.80
N ALA A 48 -19.45 -62.26 -25.17
CA ALA A 48 -19.23 -63.60 -25.71
C ALA A 48 -18.73 -64.56 -24.60
N MET A 49 -19.42 -65.70 -24.50
CA MET A 49 -18.99 -67.00 -23.94
C MET A 49 -17.46 -67.21 -24.00
N THR A 50 -16.74 -67.87 -23.09
CA THR A 50 -17.00 -69.19 -22.48
C THR A 50 -15.85 -69.49 -21.49
N ASN A 51 -16.17 -70.20 -20.40
CA ASN A 51 -15.31 -71.15 -19.68
C ASN A 51 -13.84 -70.81 -19.37
N ARG A 52 -13.58 -70.40 -18.12
CA ARG A 52 -12.69 -71.15 -17.21
C ARG A 52 -12.83 -70.63 -15.79
N ALA A 53 -13.60 -71.36 -15.01
CA ALA A 53 -13.69 -71.22 -13.58
C ALA A 53 -12.53 -71.95 -12.89
N GLN A 54 -12.28 -71.50 -11.66
CA GLN A 54 -11.84 -72.25 -10.50
C GLN A 54 -10.35 -72.37 -10.15
N CYS A 55 -10.12 -71.84 -8.93
CA CYS A 55 -9.18 -72.27 -7.90
C CYS A 55 -7.70 -72.02 -8.19
N TRP A 56 -7.01 -71.28 -7.32
CA TRP A 56 -6.45 -71.85 -6.09
C TRP A 56 -5.90 -70.74 -5.19
N PHE A 57 -5.96 -71.05 -3.91
CA PHE A 57 -5.46 -70.33 -2.75
C PHE A 57 -3.94 -70.05 -2.80
N THR A 58 -3.52 -69.14 -1.93
CA THR A 58 -2.20 -69.02 -1.27
C THR A 58 -1.04 -68.26 -1.96
N LEU A 59 -0.65 -67.17 -1.27
CA LEU A 59 0.71 -66.68 -1.03
C LEU A 59 1.62 -66.41 -2.24
N TYR A 60 1.74 -65.12 -2.60
CA TYR A 60 3.07 -64.53 -2.80
C TYR A 60 3.11 -63.09 -2.28
N SER A 61 3.98 -62.90 -1.30
CA SER A 61 4.44 -61.66 -0.72
C SER A 61 4.94 -60.67 -1.78
N GLY A 62 4.58 -59.39 -1.63
CA GLY A 62 5.06 -58.31 -2.48
C GLY A 62 4.32 -57.00 -2.22
N THR A 63 4.57 -56.42 -1.04
CA THR A 63 4.41 -55.01 -0.69
C THR A 63 3.93 -54.06 -1.81
N LYS A 64 2.62 -53.81 -1.88
CA LYS A 64 2.12 -52.52 -2.38
C LYS A 64 2.28 -51.50 -1.27
N ILE A 65 3.43 -50.84 -1.25
CA ILE A 65 3.61 -49.59 -0.50
C ILE A 65 2.77 -48.54 -1.23
N GLU A 66 1.60 -48.21 -0.66
CA GLU A 66 0.77 -47.11 -1.12
C GLU A 66 1.52 -45.77 -0.95
N MET A 67 1.82 -45.08 -2.05
CA MET A 67 2.11 -43.64 -2.04
C MET A 67 0.79 -42.83 -1.85
N LYS A 68 0.03 -43.12 -0.79
CA LYS A 68 -1.08 -42.29 -0.30
C LYS A 68 -0.82 -41.67 1.08
N CYS A 69 0.31 -41.99 1.72
CA CYS A 69 0.48 -41.84 3.17
C CYS A 69 1.17 -40.52 3.64
N LYS A 70 1.30 -39.48 2.81
CA LYS A 70 2.01 -38.24 3.24
C LYS A 70 1.20 -36.93 3.19
N LEU A 71 0.28 -36.78 2.23
CA LEU A 71 -0.52 -35.54 2.12
C LEU A 71 -1.76 -35.54 3.04
N THR A 72 -2.42 -36.69 3.24
CA THR A 72 -3.56 -36.79 4.16
C THR A 72 -3.16 -36.65 5.62
N PHE A 73 -1.90 -36.95 5.98
CA PHE A 73 -1.46 -36.87 7.37
C PHE A 73 -1.55 -35.45 7.94
N VAL A 74 -1.17 -34.44 7.15
CA VAL A 74 -1.22 -33.04 7.59
C VAL A 74 -2.67 -32.57 7.70
N ASP A 75 -3.50 -32.89 6.72
CA ASP A 75 -4.91 -32.55 6.72
C ASP A 75 -5.66 -33.25 7.87
N ASP A 76 -5.46 -34.56 8.06
CA ASP A 76 -6.02 -35.33 9.17
C ASP A 76 -5.56 -34.81 10.54
N PHE A 77 -4.29 -34.39 10.65
CA PHE A 77 -3.74 -33.81 11.87
C PHE A 77 -4.37 -32.44 12.19
N LEU A 78 -4.46 -31.55 11.20
CA LEU A 78 -5.09 -30.24 11.34
C LEU A 78 -6.57 -30.40 11.66
N ASN A 79 -7.30 -31.23 10.92
CA ASN A 79 -8.70 -31.56 11.16
C ASN A 79 -8.94 -32.02 12.60
N ARG A 80 -8.14 -32.98 13.10
CA ARG A 80 -8.27 -33.48 14.49
C ARG A 80 -7.95 -32.41 15.53
N THR A 81 -6.97 -31.56 15.25
CA THR A 81 -6.55 -30.49 16.17
C THR A 81 -7.60 -29.40 16.26
N PHE A 82 -8.10 -28.93 15.11
CA PHE A 82 -9.16 -27.94 15.03
C PHE A 82 -10.50 -28.48 15.53
N TYR A 83 -10.80 -29.77 15.32
CA TYR A 83 -11.97 -30.39 15.92
C TYR A 83 -11.93 -30.30 17.46
N LYS A 84 -10.79 -30.67 18.07
CA LYS A 84 -10.61 -30.55 19.53
C LYS A 84 -10.69 -29.10 19.99
N LEU A 85 -10.06 -28.17 19.28
CA LEU A 85 -10.11 -26.75 19.60
C LEU A 85 -11.55 -26.23 19.55
N GLY A 86 -12.31 -26.55 18.49
CA GLY A 86 -13.70 -26.14 18.34
C GLY A 86 -14.60 -26.73 19.42
N PHE A 87 -14.36 -27.96 19.84
CA PHE A 87 -15.08 -28.57 20.96
C PHE A 87 -14.84 -27.82 22.28
N ILE A 88 -13.58 -27.45 22.57
CA ILE A 88 -13.21 -26.70 23.78
C ILE A 88 -13.79 -25.29 23.75
N VAL A 89 -13.69 -24.60 22.60
CA VAL A 89 -14.28 -23.26 22.40
C VAL A 89 -15.78 -23.30 22.60
N GLY A 90 -16.45 -24.32 22.05
CA GLY A 90 -17.88 -24.51 22.22
C GLY A 90 -18.30 -24.75 23.66
N GLN A 91 -17.52 -25.46 24.47
CA GLN A 91 -17.82 -25.67 25.89
C GLN A 91 -17.63 -24.40 26.74
N ASN A 92 -16.58 -23.63 26.47
CA ASN A 92 -16.18 -22.49 27.31
C ASN A 92 -15.88 -21.23 26.48
N PRO A 93 -16.87 -20.66 25.78
CA PRO A 93 -16.63 -19.57 24.82
C PRO A 93 -16.14 -18.27 25.48
N GLY A 94 -16.50 -18.01 26.74
CA GLY A 94 -16.15 -16.77 27.44
C GLY A 94 -14.65 -16.51 27.55
N TYR A 95 -13.84 -17.53 27.85
CA TYR A 95 -12.39 -17.38 27.96
C TYR A 95 -11.74 -17.00 26.63
N PHE A 96 -12.23 -17.56 25.52
CA PHE A 96 -11.72 -17.29 24.17
C PHE A 96 -12.07 -15.88 23.65
N ILE A 97 -12.99 -15.17 24.30
CA ILE A 97 -13.31 -13.77 24.01
C ILE A 97 -12.51 -12.84 24.92
N ILE A 98 -12.47 -13.14 26.22
CA ILE A 98 -11.81 -12.29 27.22
C ILE A 98 -10.30 -12.22 26.99
N ILE A 99 -9.65 -13.35 26.70
CA ILE A 99 -8.19 -13.41 26.55
C ILE A 99 -7.70 -12.54 25.37
N PRO A 100 -8.25 -12.66 24.14
CA PRO A 100 -7.85 -11.79 23.03
C PRO A 100 -8.13 -10.31 23.29
N VAL A 101 -9.25 -9.96 23.93
CA VAL A 101 -9.55 -8.56 24.26
C VAL A 101 -8.53 -7.99 25.25
N LEU A 102 -8.15 -8.74 26.29
CA LEU A 102 -7.11 -8.32 27.23
C LEU A 102 -5.74 -8.21 26.53
N LEU A 103 -5.41 -9.16 25.65
CA LEU A 103 -4.20 -9.10 24.84
C LEU A 103 -4.19 -7.83 23.97
N SER A 104 -5.32 -7.48 23.34
CA SER A 104 -5.44 -6.22 22.60
C SER A 104 -5.23 -5.00 23.48
N CYS A 105 -5.82 -4.95 24.66
CA CYS A 105 -5.61 -3.84 25.60
C CYS A 105 -4.13 -3.67 25.97
N ILE A 106 -3.41 -4.78 26.18
CA ILE A 106 -1.97 -4.76 26.45
C ILE A 106 -1.22 -4.25 25.21
N CYS A 107 -1.48 -4.81 24.03
CA CYS A 107 -0.79 -4.39 22.81
C CYS A 107 -1.03 -2.91 22.45
N ILE A 108 -2.24 -2.38 22.70
CA ILE A 108 -2.58 -0.97 22.46
C ILE A 108 -1.66 -0.01 23.21
N THR A 109 -1.15 -0.39 24.39
CA THR A 109 -0.21 0.47 25.13
C THR A 109 1.10 0.74 24.37
N GLY A 110 1.43 -0.08 23.36
CA GLY A 110 2.59 0.13 22.48
C GLY A 110 2.52 1.39 21.64
N TYR A 111 1.31 1.92 21.38
CA TYR A 111 1.13 3.19 20.66
C TYR A 111 1.75 4.39 21.40
N GLN A 112 2.05 4.27 22.70
CA GLN A 112 2.75 5.31 23.46
C GLN A 112 4.20 5.49 23.00
N ARG A 113 4.79 4.50 22.32
CA ARG A 113 6.18 4.50 21.83
C ARG A 113 6.26 4.70 20.32
N ILE A 114 5.26 5.33 19.72
CA ILE A 114 5.23 5.57 18.27
C ILE A 114 6.39 6.49 17.87
N HIS A 115 7.25 6.00 16.98
CA HIS A 115 8.26 6.79 16.29
C HIS A 115 7.81 6.96 14.85
N TYR A 116 7.54 8.20 14.42
CA TYR A 116 7.02 8.49 13.09
C TYR A 116 8.15 8.89 12.17
N GLU A 117 8.40 8.08 11.13
CA GLU A 117 9.45 8.33 10.15
C GLU A 117 8.84 8.87 8.86
N ILE A 118 9.35 10.02 8.40
CA ILE A 118 8.84 10.75 7.23
C ILE A 118 9.90 10.98 6.17
N ASP A 119 11.18 10.77 6.46
CA ASP A 119 12.26 11.09 5.54
C ASP A 119 12.12 10.27 4.24
N PRO A 120 11.84 10.90 3.09
CA PRO A 120 11.69 10.20 1.83
C PRO A 120 13.01 9.60 1.35
N GLU A 121 14.17 10.19 1.71
CA GLU A 121 15.47 9.63 1.37
C GLU A 121 15.63 8.29 2.07
N TYR A 122 15.43 8.21 3.39
CA TYR A 122 15.44 6.94 4.12
C TYR A 122 14.42 5.94 3.56
N LEU A 123 13.17 6.34 3.38
CA LEU A 123 12.06 5.43 3.06
C LEU A 123 12.11 4.85 1.64
N PHE A 124 12.55 5.62 0.66
CA PHE A 124 12.51 5.23 -0.77
C PHE A 124 13.87 4.91 -1.38
N SER A 125 14.97 5.04 -0.64
CA SER A 125 16.28 4.61 -1.10
C SER A 125 16.70 3.27 -0.51
N PRO A 126 17.46 2.44 -1.24
CA PRO A 126 17.94 1.17 -0.72
C PRO A 126 18.88 1.38 0.48
N ILE A 127 18.77 0.54 1.51
CA ILE A 127 19.61 0.63 2.73
C ILE A 127 21.10 0.46 2.37
N ASN A 128 21.42 -0.57 1.59
CA ASN A 128 22.78 -0.94 1.21
C ASN A 128 23.08 -0.58 -0.26
N GLY A 129 22.64 0.60 -0.70
CA GLY A 129 22.91 1.08 -2.06
C GLY A 129 24.38 1.49 -2.25
N PRO A 130 25.01 1.21 -3.40
CA PRO A 130 26.38 1.65 -3.69
C PRO A 130 26.53 3.17 -3.59
N GLY A 131 25.52 3.94 -4.01
CA GLY A 131 25.53 5.40 -3.89
C GLY A 131 25.58 5.91 -2.44
N LYS A 132 25.02 5.19 -1.46
CA LYS A 132 25.16 5.55 -0.04
C LYS A 132 26.57 5.27 0.48
N PHE A 133 27.18 4.18 0.03
CA PHE A 133 28.56 3.85 0.38
C PHE A 133 29.56 4.85 -0.20
N GLU A 134 29.42 5.17 -1.49
CA GLU A 134 30.24 6.20 -2.17
C GLU A 134 30.08 7.57 -1.51
N ARG A 135 28.83 7.96 -1.20
CA ARG A 135 28.55 9.21 -0.47
C ARG A 135 29.19 9.23 0.92
N ALA A 136 29.14 8.13 1.67
CA ALA A 136 29.78 8.05 2.98
C ALA A 136 31.30 8.27 2.90
N ILE A 137 31.95 7.73 1.86
CA ILE A 137 33.40 7.98 1.61
C ILE A 137 33.65 9.46 1.31
N VAL A 138 32.82 10.08 0.47
CA VAL A 138 32.96 11.50 0.14
C VAL A 138 32.75 12.36 1.39
N GLU A 139 31.75 12.06 2.22
CA GLU A 139 31.48 12.78 3.47
C GLU A 139 32.57 12.61 4.52
N GLU A 140 33.26 11.47 4.52
CA GLU A 140 34.40 11.22 5.41
C GLU A 140 35.60 12.10 5.03
N HIS A 141 35.90 12.22 3.73
CA HIS A 141 37.08 12.94 3.24
C HIS A 141 36.83 14.44 2.99
N PHE A 142 35.61 14.80 2.59
CA PHE A 142 35.20 16.13 2.16
C PHE A 142 33.95 16.60 2.92
N LYS A 143 34.11 16.81 4.22
CA LYS A 143 33.03 17.36 5.05
C LYS A 143 32.60 18.74 4.56
N VAL A 144 31.30 18.90 4.35
CA VAL A 144 30.67 20.19 4.03
C VAL A 144 30.47 20.95 5.34
N ASN A 145 30.87 22.23 5.35
CA ASN A 145 30.59 23.15 6.45
C ASN A 145 29.74 24.28 5.89
N TYR A 146 28.49 24.36 6.34
CA TYR A 146 27.53 25.32 5.79
C TYR A 146 27.74 26.74 6.34
N SER A 147 28.31 26.88 7.54
CA SER A 147 28.46 28.18 8.20
C SER A 147 29.66 29.02 7.74
N ASN A 148 30.68 28.43 7.09
CA ASN A 148 31.91 29.17 6.74
C ASN A 148 32.51 28.78 5.37
N ARG A 149 32.31 27.55 4.87
CA ARG A 149 32.92 27.11 3.60
C ARG A 149 31.91 26.41 2.71
N PHE A 150 30.73 27.01 2.61
CA PHE A 150 29.64 26.46 1.82
C PHE A 150 29.87 26.68 0.32
N SER A 151 29.87 25.59 -0.44
CA SER A 151 29.87 25.65 -1.90
C SER A 151 28.88 24.63 -2.45
N VAL A 152 28.05 25.06 -3.40
CA VAL A 152 27.01 24.22 -4.01
C VAL A 152 27.61 22.97 -4.67
N GLY A 153 28.82 23.07 -5.23
CA GLY A 153 29.52 21.95 -5.86
C GLY A 153 30.00 20.85 -4.90
N ARG A 154 30.08 21.14 -3.59
CA ARG A 154 30.54 20.20 -2.55
C ARG A 154 29.40 19.49 -1.82
N ILE A 155 28.15 19.82 -2.12
CA ILE A 155 26.99 19.26 -1.44
C ILE A 155 26.86 17.77 -1.75
N THR A 156 26.85 16.93 -0.71
CA THR A 156 26.60 15.49 -0.79
C THR A 156 25.18 15.11 -0.36
N ARG A 157 24.62 15.82 0.62
CA ARG A 157 23.25 15.67 1.12
C ARG A 157 22.42 16.87 0.69
N PRO A 158 21.16 16.70 0.26
CA PRO A 158 20.24 17.82 0.24
C PRO A 158 20.13 18.36 1.68
N GLY A 159 20.78 19.50 1.97
CA GLY A 159 20.58 20.22 3.22
C GLY A 159 19.20 20.88 3.24
N ARG A 160 19.07 21.96 4.01
CA ARG A 160 17.87 22.80 3.96
C ARG A 160 18.03 23.84 2.86
N PHE A 161 17.05 23.90 1.96
CA PHE A 161 17.06 24.84 0.85
C PHE A 161 15.65 25.13 0.33
N GLY A 162 15.48 26.34 -0.20
CA GLY A 162 14.36 26.73 -1.04
C GLY A 162 14.81 26.80 -2.50
N HIS A 163 14.02 26.23 -3.41
CA HIS A 163 14.28 26.21 -4.84
C HIS A 163 13.05 26.74 -5.58
N LEU A 164 13.27 27.71 -6.46
CA LEU A 164 12.25 28.28 -7.31
C LEU A 164 12.57 28.01 -8.77
N ILE A 165 11.54 27.68 -9.55
CA ILE A 165 11.59 27.72 -11.01
C ILE A 165 10.57 28.75 -11.47
N ILE A 166 11.02 29.70 -12.29
CA ILE A 166 10.25 30.84 -12.75
C ILE A 166 10.11 30.76 -14.27
N ILE A 167 8.88 30.96 -14.75
CA ILE A 167 8.53 31.03 -16.18
C ILE A 167 7.73 32.30 -16.46
N PRO A 168 7.74 32.81 -17.71
CA PRO A 168 6.95 34.00 -18.06
C PRO A 168 5.46 33.64 -18.20
N LYS A 169 4.56 34.48 -17.66
CA LYS A 169 3.10 34.35 -17.82
C LYS A 169 2.61 34.70 -19.22
N ASP A 170 3.36 35.53 -19.95
CA ASP A 170 2.95 36.09 -21.25
C ASP A 170 3.00 35.08 -22.42
N GLY A 171 3.40 33.82 -22.18
CA GLY A 171 3.53 32.79 -23.22
C GLY A 171 4.65 33.03 -24.25
N SER A 172 5.45 34.08 -24.08
CA SER A 172 6.55 34.46 -24.97
C SER A 172 7.79 33.57 -24.85
N ASN A 173 7.82 32.65 -23.87
CA ASN A 173 8.93 31.73 -23.57
C ASN A 173 10.31 32.42 -23.51
N ASN A 174 10.34 33.71 -23.14
CA ASN A 174 11.56 34.48 -22.99
C ASN A 174 11.58 35.28 -21.69
N MET A 175 12.54 34.91 -20.84
CA MET A 175 12.84 35.52 -19.54
C MET A 175 13.78 36.72 -19.66
N LEU A 176 14.44 36.93 -20.81
CA LEU A 176 15.39 38.03 -21.03
C LEU A 176 14.70 39.37 -21.32
N ARG A 177 13.84 39.85 -20.41
CA ARG A 177 13.10 41.11 -20.52
C ARG A 177 13.22 41.91 -19.24
N ARG A 178 13.49 43.22 -19.32
CA ARG A 178 13.70 44.08 -18.14
C ARG A 178 12.60 43.94 -17.10
N VAL A 179 11.35 43.97 -17.55
CA VAL A 179 10.15 43.89 -16.68
C VAL A 179 10.12 42.60 -15.86
N ILE A 180 10.56 41.47 -16.42
CA ILE A 180 10.65 40.19 -15.71
C ILE A 180 11.72 40.24 -14.63
N TRP A 181 12.87 40.82 -14.94
CA TRP A 181 14.01 40.88 -14.02
C TRP A 181 13.75 41.83 -12.85
N ASP A 182 12.98 42.91 -13.07
CA ASP A 182 12.50 43.75 -11.97
C ASP A 182 11.53 42.99 -11.04
N GLU A 183 10.65 42.14 -11.58
CA GLU A 183 9.78 41.25 -10.78
C GLU A 183 10.59 40.14 -10.07
N LEU A 184 11.63 39.59 -10.70
CA LEU A 184 12.55 38.62 -10.07
C LEU A 184 13.29 39.23 -8.88
N LYS A 185 13.74 40.49 -9.01
CA LYS A 185 14.38 41.21 -7.91
C LYS A 185 13.40 41.47 -6.76
N GLN A 186 12.16 41.84 -7.06
CA GLN A 186 11.12 41.99 -6.03
C GLN A 186 10.83 40.65 -5.31
N LEU A 187 10.82 39.54 -6.05
CA LEU A 187 10.68 38.20 -5.47
C LEU A 187 11.84 37.88 -4.52
N ASP A 188 13.07 38.20 -4.92
CA ASP A 188 14.27 38.01 -4.09
C ASP A 188 14.24 38.87 -2.82
N ASP A 189 13.82 40.15 -2.93
CA ASP A 189 13.64 41.05 -1.79
C ASP A 189 12.58 40.52 -0.80
N ILE A 190 11.50 39.92 -1.31
CA ILE A 190 10.48 39.27 -0.48
C ILE A 190 11.12 38.12 0.32
N ILE A 191 11.92 37.27 -0.34
CA ILE A 191 12.54 36.08 0.26
C ILE A 191 13.56 36.46 1.35
N HIS A 192 14.38 37.49 1.11
CA HIS A 192 15.33 37.99 2.09
C HIS A 192 14.65 38.57 3.34
N ASN A 193 13.49 39.20 3.17
CA ASN A 193 12.69 39.80 4.25
C ASN A 193 11.79 38.80 5.00
N ILE A 194 11.77 37.52 4.62
CA ILE A 194 10.97 36.50 5.33
C ILE A 194 11.49 36.33 6.75
N THR A 195 10.57 36.40 7.71
CA THR A 195 10.84 36.12 9.12
C THR A 195 10.31 34.75 9.51
N ALA A 196 11.22 33.83 9.84
CA ALA A 196 10.90 32.54 10.45
C ALA A 196 10.82 32.68 11.96
N TYR A 197 9.81 32.07 12.60
CA TYR A 197 9.64 32.09 14.05
C TYR A 197 10.02 30.74 14.65
N HIS A 198 10.99 30.72 15.55
CA HIS A 198 11.40 29.53 16.29
C HIS A 198 11.71 29.89 17.74
N GLU A 199 11.12 29.17 18.70
CA GLU A 199 11.26 29.41 20.16
C GLU A 199 11.06 30.87 20.59
N GLY A 200 10.11 31.58 19.98
CA GLY A 200 9.82 32.98 20.31
C GLY A 200 10.84 34.02 19.79
N LYS A 201 11.81 33.59 18.95
CA LYS A 201 12.74 34.48 18.24
C LYS A 201 12.42 34.47 16.74
N SER A 202 12.63 35.62 16.09
CA SER A 202 12.48 35.79 14.64
C SER A 202 13.84 35.77 13.94
N PHE A 203 13.96 34.96 12.89
CA PHE A 203 15.15 34.81 12.07
C PHE A 203 14.87 35.23 10.63
N THR A 204 15.76 36.04 10.05
CA THR A 204 15.74 36.44 8.63
C THR A 204 16.71 35.60 7.82
N TYR A 205 16.59 35.61 6.49
CA TYR A 205 17.46 34.81 5.61
C TYR A 205 18.96 35.08 5.85
N GLU A 206 19.36 36.35 5.96
CA GLU A 206 20.76 36.77 6.19
C GLU A 206 21.41 36.14 7.45
N LYS A 207 20.60 35.77 8.44
CA LYS A 207 21.08 35.15 9.68
C LYS A 207 21.19 33.64 9.58
N VAL A 208 20.43 33.00 8.71
CA VAL A 208 20.32 31.53 8.63
C VAL A 208 20.96 30.95 7.37
N CYS A 209 21.23 31.77 6.36
CA CYS A 209 21.78 31.30 5.10
C CYS A 209 23.14 30.62 5.25
N ALA A 210 23.43 29.71 4.32
CA ALA A 210 24.75 29.12 4.21
C ALA A 210 25.76 30.17 3.74
N ARG A 211 26.98 30.13 4.27
CA ARG A 211 28.00 31.17 4.06
C ARG A 211 29.28 30.64 3.45
N TRP A 212 29.85 31.46 2.58
CA TRP A 212 31.24 31.37 2.17
C TRP A 212 32.02 32.50 2.83
N LEU A 213 32.86 32.15 3.80
CA LEU A 213 33.50 33.09 4.71
C LEU A 213 32.43 33.90 5.48
N ASP A 214 32.37 35.21 5.23
CA ASP A 214 31.40 36.12 5.88
C ASP A 214 30.20 36.45 4.99
N GLU A 215 30.19 35.97 3.75
CA GLU A 215 29.14 36.29 2.76
C GLU A 215 28.09 35.18 2.67
N CYS A 216 26.84 35.62 2.69
CA CYS A 216 25.66 34.77 2.50
C CYS A 216 25.63 34.26 1.05
N PHE A 217 25.20 33.01 0.83
CA PHE A 217 24.96 32.53 -0.51
C PHE A 217 23.89 33.39 -1.20
N ASN A 218 24.25 34.00 -2.32
CA ASN A 218 23.34 34.79 -3.14
C ASN A 218 23.23 34.19 -4.55
N ASN A 219 22.15 34.50 -5.24
CA ASN A 219 21.96 34.10 -6.63
C ASN A 219 22.64 35.11 -7.56
N ASP A 220 23.91 34.88 -7.91
CA ASP A 220 24.71 35.75 -8.78
C ASP A 220 24.01 36.10 -10.11
N ILE A 221 23.12 35.22 -10.57
CA ILE A 221 22.36 35.45 -11.80
C ILE A 221 21.53 36.74 -11.74
N LEU A 222 21.07 37.17 -10.57
CA LEU A 222 20.24 38.38 -10.39
C LEU A 222 20.99 39.68 -10.72
N ASP A 223 22.32 39.68 -10.75
CA ASP A 223 23.12 40.85 -11.14
C ASP A 223 22.97 41.21 -12.62
N LEU A 224 22.42 40.30 -13.44
CA LEU A 224 22.04 40.59 -14.83
C LEU A 224 21.01 41.71 -14.94
N VAL A 225 20.28 42.05 -13.87
CA VAL A 225 19.41 43.25 -13.82
C VAL A 225 20.17 44.51 -14.27
N HIS A 226 21.49 44.60 -14.06
CA HIS A 226 22.28 45.76 -14.48
C HIS A 226 22.56 45.82 -15.99
N VAL A 227 22.49 44.70 -16.69
CA VAL A 227 22.89 44.57 -18.11
C VAL A 227 21.72 44.13 -18.99
N ILE A 228 20.58 43.74 -18.39
CA ILE A 228 19.43 43.18 -19.10
C ILE A 228 18.84 44.14 -20.14
N ASP A 229 18.92 45.45 -19.92
CA ASP A 229 18.46 46.46 -20.89
C ASP A 229 19.26 46.39 -22.19
N SER A 230 20.59 46.22 -22.09
CA SER A 230 21.48 46.03 -23.23
C SER A 230 21.35 44.65 -23.88
N VAL A 231 20.92 43.64 -23.11
CA VAL A 231 20.62 42.30 -23.65
C VAL A 231 19.31 42.33 -24.44
N GLU A 232 18.28 43.00 -23.92
CA GLU A 232 16.99 43.14 -24.58
C GLU A 232 17.10 43.98 -25.86
N SER A 233 17.93 45.03 -25.86
CA SER A 233 18.24 45.83 -27.05
C SER A 233 19.19 45.15 -28.06
N ARG A 234 19.72 43.96 -27.72
CA ARG A 234 20.74 43.21 -28.49
C ARG A 234 22.07 43.94 -28.69
N GLU A 235 22.38 44.88 -27.81
CA GLU A 235 23.71 45.51 -27.75
C GLU A 235 24.73 44.58 -27.08
N LEU A 236 24.27 43.71 -26.17
CA LEU A 236 25.10 42.72 -25.49
C LEU A 236 24.56 41.30 -25.71
N ASN A 237 25.39 40.43 -26.28
CA ASN A 237 25.04 39.03 -26.55
C ASN A 237 25.53 38.13 -25.40
N LEU A 238 24.61 37.36 -24.81
CA LEU A 238 24.94 36.36 -23.78
C LEU A 238 25.57 35.11 -24.41
N THR A 239 26.77 34.74 -23.97
CA THR A 239 27.50 33.56 -24.45
C THR A 239 27.36 32.37 -23.49
N PHE A 240 26.96 31.23 -24.01
CA PHE A 240 26.84 29.96 -23.29
C PHE A 240 28.16 29.17 -23.37
N PRO A 241 28.57 28.41 -22.32
CA PRO A 241 27.92 28.21 -21.02
C PRO A 241 28.36 29.20 -19.92
N VAL A 242 29.43 29.96 -20.15
CA VAL A 242 30.00 30.88 -19.16
C VAL A 242 30.16 32.26 -19.78
N MET A 243 29.80 33.29 -19.01
CA MET A 243 30.01 34.69 -19.37
C MET A 243 30.61 35.45 -18.20
N PHE A 244 31.50 36.39 -18.52
CA PHE A 244 31.94 37.42 -17.59
C PHE A 244 31.05 38.64 -17.72
N ASN A 245 30.46 39.07 -16.62
CA ASN A 245 29.69 40.30 -16.59
C ASN A 245 30.66 41.49 -16.76
N PRO A 246 30.49 42.35 -17.78
CA PRO A 246 31.39 43.46 -18.01
C PRO A 246 31.28 44.57 -16.96
N VAL A 247 30.22 44.58 -16.15
CA VAL A 247 29.97 45.59 -15.11
C VAL A 247 30.45 45.12 -13.74
N THR A 248 30.04 43.92 -13.32
CA THR A 248 30.35 43.41 -11.97
C THR A 248 31.62 42.56 -11.93
N PHE A 249 32.15 42.14 -13.10
CA PHE A 249 33.27 41.19 -13.24
C PHE A 249 32.98 39.78 -12.70
N ASP A 250 31.72 39.46 -12.41
CA ASP A 250 31.33 38.13 -11.96
C ASP A 250 31.25 37.13 -13.10
N THR A 251 31.50 35.86 -12.77
CA THR A 251 31.44 34.75 -13.71
C THR A 251 30.09 34.05 -13.58
N HIS A 252 29.21 34.23 -14.57
CA HIS A 252 27.90 33.59 -14.56
C HIS A 252 27.95 32.23 -15.26
N LEU A 253 27.46 31.20 -14.57
CA LEU A 253 27.30 29.83 -15.07
C LEU A 253 25.84 29.62 -15.51
N PHE A 254 25.54 29.91 -16.78
CA PHE A 254 24.17 29.84 -17.28
C PHE A 254 23.49 28.46 -17.17
N PRO A 255 24.17 27.31 -17.37
CA PRO A 255 23.52 26.00 -17.21
C PRO A 255 22.94 25.74 -15.81
N VAL A 256 23.45 26.45 -14.79
CA VAL A 256 22.98 26.32 -13.40
C VAL A 256 21.72 27.15 -13.15
N TYR A 257 21.47 28.20 -13.92
CA TYR A 257 20.35 29.11 -13.64
C TYR A 257 19.30 29.12 -14.78
N PHE A 258 19.69 28.89 -16.02
CA PHE A 258 18.81 28.91 -17.19
C PHE A 258 18.38 27.51 -17.60
N GLY A 259 17.08 27.33 -17.79
CA GLY A 259 16.47 26.09 -18.24
C GLY A 259 15.93 26.22 -19.67
N GLY A 260 16.22 25.24 -20.52
CA GLY A 260 15.76 25.19 -21.91
C GLY A 260 16.28 26.30 -22.83
N SER A 261 17.48 26.82 -22.56
CA SER A 261 18.07 27.93 -23.33
C SER A 261 18.18 27.58 -24.82
N VAL A 262 17.67 28.45 -25.70
CA VAL A 262 17.81 28.31 -27.15
C VAL A 262 19.09 29.02 -27.59
N ILE A 263 20.04 28.25 -28.10
CA ILE A 263 21.40 28.70 -28.43
C ILE A 263 21.60 28.66 -29.95
N ASN A 264 22.26 29.67 -30.51
CA ASN A 264 22.71 29.71 -31.90
C ASN A 264 23.99 28.89 -32.12
N GLU A 265 24.37 28.69 -33.39
CA GLU A 265 25.63 28.01 -33.78
C GLU A 265 26.88 28.68 -33.18
N ASP A 266 26.84 29.98 -32.90
CA ASP A 266 27.93 30.75 -32.28
C ASP A 266 27.93 30.70 -30.73
N SER A 267 27.18 29.78 -30.11
CA SER A 267 27.01 29.68 -28.66
C SER A 267 26.37 30.91 -28.00
N ILE A 268 25.61 31.71 -28.76
CA ILE A 268 24.88 32.89 -28.26
C ILE A 268 23.47 32.48 -27.84
N ILE A 269 23.03 32.93 -26.68
CA ILE A 269 21.69 32.67 -26.14
C ILE A 269 20.69 33.64 -26.79
N ASN A 270 19.69 33.10 -27.50
CA ASN A 270 18.61 33.89 -28.10
C ASN A 270 17.45 34.12 -27.15
N SER A 271 17.05 33.06 -26.45
CA SER A 271 15.89 33.07 -25.56
C SER A 271 16.06 32.07 -24.44
N VAL A 272 15.55 32.44 -23.27
CA VAL A 272 15.58 31.61 -22.06
C VAL A 272 14.14 31.38 -21.59
N PRO A 273 13.59 30.17 -21.71
CA PRO A 273 12.22 29.88 -21.28
C PRO A 273 12.02 29.89 -19.76
N ALA A 274 13.01 29.45 -18.99
CA ALA A 274 12.89 29.33 -17.54
C ALA A 274 14.18 29.75 -16.82
N VAL A 275 14.02 30.32 -15.62
CA VAL A 275 15.12 30.65 -14.70
C VAL A 275 14.89 29.91 -13.38
N GLN A 276 15.93 29.37 -12.77
CA GLN A 276 15.89 28.80 -11.43
C GLN A 276 16.71 29.62 -10.43
N LEU A 277 16.21 29.70 -9.20
CA LEU A 277 16.87 30.34 -8.06
C LEU A 277 16.94 29.36 -6.89
N GLY A 278 18.06 29.38 -6.17
CA GLY A 278 18.29 28.52 -5.01
C GLY A 278 18.66 29.35 -3.78
N TYR A 279 18.13 28.97 -2.62
CA TYR A 279 18.42 29.59 -1.34
C TYR A 279 18.83 28.50 -0.36
N PHE A 280 20.10 28.48 0.04
CA PHE A 280 20.64 27.47 0.94
C PHE A 280 20.75 28.00 2.36
N ILE A 281 20.51 27.12 3.33
CA ILE A 281 20.50 27.44 4.77
C ILE A 281 21.62 26.66 5.47
N ALA A 282 22.15 27.20 6.56
CA ALA A 282 23.11 26.52 7.40
C ALA A 282 22.46 25.40 8.24
N VAL A 283 23.08 24.21 8.23
CA VAL A 283 22.55 22.98 8.85
C VAL A 283 23.64 22.23 9.61
N ASP A 284 24.59 22.94 10.23
CA ASP A 284 25.72 22.28 10.90
C ASP A 284 25.30 21.67 12.26
N ASP A 285 24.35 22.31 12.97
CA ASP A 285 23.81 21.87 14.27
C ASP A 285 22.32 21.48 14.20
N GLU A 286 21.84 20.59 15.08
CA GLU A 286 20.41 20.22 15.17
C GLU A 286 19.49 21.43 15.41
N GLN A 287 19.96 22.43 16.17
CA GLN A 287 19.21 23.68 16.38
C GLN A 287 19.11 24.49 15.09
N GLN A 288 20.18 24.55 14.29
CA GLN A 288 20.16 25.24 13.00
C GLN A 288 19.26 24.51 12.00
N ASP A 289 19.25 23.18 12.02
CA ASP A 289 18.35 22.38 11.20
C ASP A 289 16.87 22.66 11.52
N ALA A 290 16.52 22.73 12.80
CA ALA A 290 15.16 23.07 13.25
C ALA A 290 14.75 24.50 12.84
N ILE A 291 15.66 25.47 12.93
CA ILE A 291 15.44 26.85 12.47
C ILE A 291 15.28 26.87 10.93
N GLY A 292 16.12 26.15 10.21
CA GLY A 292 16.07 26.03 8.76
C GLY A 292 14.76 25.40 8.28
N ALA A 293 14.28 24.38 8.98
CA ALA A 293 12.98 23.77 8.73
C ALA A 293 11.82 24.77 8.91
N ALA A 294 11.87 25.63 9.93
CA ALA A 294 10.89 26.70 10.12
C ALA A 294 10.98 27.78 9.02
N TRP A 295 12.18 28.10 8.56
CA TRP A 295 12.38 29.03 7.44
C TRP A 295 11.85 28.47 6.12
N GLU A 296 12.07 27.19 5.82
CA GLU A 296 11.54 26.56 4.61
C GLU A 296 10.01 26.63 4.56
N GLU A 297 9.33 26.40 5.69
CA GLU A 297 7.87 26.54 5.78
C GLU A 297 7.42 28.00 5.55
N ALA A 298 8.13 28.96 6.15
CA ALA A 298 7.86 30.38 5.93
C ALA A 298 8.10 30.79 4.48
N PHE A 299 9.17 30.30 3.85
CA PHE A 299 9.50 30.48 2.44
C PHE A 299 8.41 29.94 1.52
N LEU A 300 7.99 28.70 1.77
CA LEU A 300 6.91 28.05 1.03
C LEU A 300 5.62 28.88 1.12
N ASN A 301 5.23 29.31 2.32
CA ASN A 301 4.02 30.11 2.53
C ASN A 301 4.09 31.50 1.92
N ALA A 302 5.23 32.20 2.02
CA ALA A 302 5.40 33.54 1.48
C ALA A 302 5.34 33.55 -0.05
N VAL A 303 6.05 32.63 -0.71
CA VAL A 303 6.03 32.51 -2.18
C VAL A 303 4.65 32.08 -2.67
N GLY A 304 3.99 31.15 -1.95
CA GLY A 304 2.61 30.76 -2.24
C GLY A 304 1.65 31.93 -2.17
N ASN A 305 1.68 32.70 -1.08
CA ASN A 305 0.86 33.89 -0.91
C ASN A 305 1.14 34.95 -1.98
N ALA A 306 2.40 35.12 -2.40
CA ALA A 306 2.76 36.08 -3.43
C ALA A 306 2.21 35.71 -4.82
N GLU A 307 2.19 34.41 -5.15
CA GLU A 307 1.56 33.91 -6.37
C GLU A 307 0.02 34.03 -6.30
N ASP A 308 -0.60 33.61 -5.18
CA ASP A 308 -2.06 33.60 -4.99
C ASP A 308 -2.66 35.01 -4.97
N THR A 309 -1.95 35.98 -4.40
CA THR A 309 -2.35 37.39 -4.39
C THR A 309 -2.12 38.08 -5.75
N GLY A 310 -1.44 37.41 -6.69
CA GLY A 310 -1.18 37.93 -8.02
C GLY A 310 -0.27 39.16 -8.02
N ILE A 311 0.66 39.26 -7.08
CA ILE A 311 1.65 40.36 -7.01
C ILE A 311 2.45 40.43 -8.31
N PHE A 312 2.80 39.26 -8.85
CA PHE A 312 3.55 39.11 -10.09
C PHE A 312 2.63 39.04 -11.30
N LYS A 313 2.77 40.02 -12.22
CA LYS A 313 1.97 40.10 -13.44
C LYS A 313 2.60 39.34 -14.59
N HIS A 314 3.94 39.33 -14.66
CA HIS A 314 4.68 38.79 -15.81
C HIS A 314 5.38 37.47 -15.49
N ILE A 315 5.60 37.14 -14.20
CA ILE A 315 6.22 35.87 -13.79
C ILE A 315 5.23 34.91 -13.10
N SER A 316 5.43 33.61 -13.34
CA SER A 316 4.80 32.54 -12.58
C SER A 316 5.86 31.72 -11.88
N THR A 317 5.74 31.61 -10.56
CA THR A 317 6.70 30.90 -9.72
C THR A 317 6.23 29.49 -9.38
N SER A 318 7.15 28.54 -9.34
CA SER A 318 6.92 27.22 -8.76
C SER A 318 7.96 26.97 -7.70
N ARG A 319 7.50 26.55 -6.51
CA ARG A 319 8.30 26.47 -5.29
C ARG A 319 8.53 25.03 -4.86
N PHE A 320 9.73 24.78 -4.37
CA PHE A 320 10.14 23.51 -3.79
C PHE A 320 11.06 23.79 -2.60
N ALA A 321 10.97 22.98 -1.56
CA ALA A 321 11.89 22.99 -0.44
C ALA A 321 12.24 21.55 -0.10
N SER A 322 13.30 21.34 0.69
CA SER A 322 13.75 19.98 1.05
C SER A 322 12.63 19.12 1.64
N ARG A 323 11.76 19.72 2.47
CA ARG A 323 10.62 19.07 3.13
C ARG A 323 9.33 19.01 2.31
N THR A 324 9.28 19.55 1.09
CA THR A 324 8.03 19.55 0.30
C THR A 324 7.49 18.13 0.12
N LEU A 325 8.34 17.15 -0.17
CA LEU A 325 7.91 15.77 -0.38
C LEU A 325 7.36 15.13 0.92
N GLU A 326 7.97 15.42 2.08
CA GLU A 326 7.48 15.00 3.40
C GLU A 326 6.10 15.58 3.68
N LEU A 327 5.94 16.90 3.51
CA LEU A 327 4.71 17.63 3.77
C LEU A 327 3.57 17.16 2.87
N GLU A 328 3.86 16.90 1.59
CA GLU A 328 2.87 16.38 0.64
C GLU A 328 2.44 14.95 0.96
N LEU A 329 3.38 14.09 1.38
CA LEU A 329 3.06 12.73 1.79
C LEU A 329 2.21 12.71 3.07
N GLU A 330 2.53 13.58 4.03
CA GLU A 330 1.76 13.75 5.26
C GLU A 330 0.36 14.32 4.98
N ALA A 331 0.26 15.32 4.09
CA ALA A 331 -1.01 15.89 3.67
C ALA A 331 -1.91 14.84 3.00
N ASN A 332 -1.37 14.05 2.06
CA ASN A 332 -2.06 12.92 1.46
C ASN A 332 -2.55 11.93 2.52
N THR A 333 -1.69 11.60 3.48
CA THR A 333 -2.03 10.70 4.59
C THR A 333 -3.19 11.25 5.43
N LYS A 334 -3.17 12.53 5.80
CA LYS A 334 -4.24 13.19 6.57
C LYS A 334 -5.57 13.21 5.82
N THR A 335 -5.57 13.28 4.49
CA THR A 335 -6.83 13.20 3.71
C THR A 335 -7.49 11.83 3.77
N ILE A 336 -6.73 10.76 4.01
CA ILE A 336 -7.24 9.37 4.06
C ILE A 336 -7.91 9.08 5.42
N VAL A 337 -7.43 9.69 6.50
CA VAL A 337 -7.91 9.46 7.88
C VAL A 337 -9.45 9.52 8.04
N PRO A 338 -10.18 10.55 7.55
CA PRO A 338 -11.63 10.60 7.70
C PRO A 338 -12.35 9.44 6.98
N TYR A 339 -11.77 8.88 5.91
CA TYR A 339 -12.38 7.78 5.18
C TYR A 339 -12.35 6.45 5.95
N PHE A 340 -11.50 6.30 6.99
CA PHE A 340 -11.51 5.09 7.84
C PHE A 340 -12.88 4.77 8.42
N ALA A 341 -13.54 5.78 9.00
CA ALA A 341 -14.86 5.62 9.58
C ALA A 341 -15.90 5.24 8.52
N SER A 342 -15.81 5.85 7.33
CA SER A 342 -16.73 5.57 6.23
C SER A 342 -16.58 4.14 5.69
N THR A 343 -15.35 3.66 5.48
CA THR A 343 -15.10 2.30 5.01
C THR A 343 -15.54 1.27 6.04
N PHE A 344 -15.25 1.50 7.33
CA PHE A 344 -15.72 0.62 8.39
C PHE A 344 -17.25 0.56 8.43
N ALA A 345 -17.94 1.70 8.29
CA ALA A 345 -19.40 1.74 8.24
C ALA A 345 -19.96 0.99 7.01
N ILE A 346 -19.38 1.19 5.83
CA ILE A 346 -19.80 0.50 4.59
C ILE A 346 -19.60 -1.02 4.74
N MET A 347 -18.43 -1.45 5.22
CA MET A 347 -18.16 -2.88 5.44
C MET A 347 -19.05 -3.46 6.53
N ALA A 348 -19.38 -2.70 7.59
CA ALA A 348 -20.32 -3.14 8.62
C ALA A 348 -21.74 -3.35 8.06
N VAL A 349 -22.25 -2.39 7.27
CA VAL A 349 -23.56 -2.51 6.62
C VAL A 349 -23.58 -3.70 5.65
N PHE A 350 -22.52 -3.86 4.86
CA PHE A 350 -22.35 -5.00 3.96
C PHE A 350 -22.36 -6.33 4.72
N SER A 351 -21.52 -6.48 5.76
CA SER A 351 -21.45 -7.69 6.59
C SER A 351 -22.76 -7.99 7.33
N ILE A 352 -23.48 -6.97 7.80
CA ILE A 352 -24.81 -7.14 8.41
C ILE A 352 -25.80 -7.65 7.37
N GLY A 353 -25.87 -7.00 6.20
CA GLY A 353 -26.81 -7.34 5.14
C GLY A 353 -26.59 -8.76 4.60
N THR A 354 -25.35 -9.17 4.36
CA THR A 354 -25.02 -10.52 3.84
C THR A 354 -25.21 -11.63 4.89
N CYS A 355 -25.04 -11.31 6.17
CA CYS A 355 -25.28 -12.26 7.27
C CYS A 355 -26.76 -12.42 7.66
N MET A 356 -27.67 -11.59 7.12
CA MET A 356 -29.10 -11.74 7.31
C MET A 356 -29.69 -12.86 6.45
N MET A 357 -30.69 -13.55 6.99
CA MET A 357 -31.49 -14.58 6.34
C MET A 357 -32.98 -14.23 6.48
N THR A 358 -33.84 -14.96 5.77
CA THR A 358 -35.29 -14.85 5.91
C THR A 358 -35.78 -15.24 7.31
N ASP A 359 -35.04 -16.11 8.02
CA ASP A 359 -35.31 -16.45 9.41
C ASP A 359 -34.51 -15.55 10.37
N TRP A 360 -35.20 -14.91 11.30
CA TRP A 360 -34.56 -13.98 12.25
C TRP A 360 -33.75 -14.67 13.36
N VAL A 361 -33.96 -15.96 13.60
CA VAL A 361 -33.15 -16.75 14.54
C VAL A 361 -31.85 -17.21 13.89
N ARG A 362 -31.87 -17.57 12.60
CA ARG A 362 -30.69 -18.01 11.85
C ARG A 362 -29.89 -16.86 11.24
N SER A 363 -30.50 -15.69 11.12
CA SER A 363 -29.81 -14.44 10.77
C SER A 363 -28.68 -14.19 11.76
N LYS A 364 -27.51 -13.75 11.29
CA LYS A 364 -26.33 -13.52 12.13
C LYS A 364 -25.71 -12.12 11.94
N PRO A 365 -26.51 -11.02 11.93
CA PRO A 365 -26.01 -9.67 11.70
C PRO A 365 -24.91 -9.26 12.69
N TRP A 366 -25.07 -9.59 13.98
CA TRP A 366 -24.07 -9.30 15.00
C TRP A 366 -22.75 -10.03 14.78
N LEU A 367 -22.77 -11.26 14.25
CA LEU A 367 -21.53 -11.98 13.94
C LEU A 367 -20.80 -11.36 12.75
N GLY A 368 -21.52 -10.88 11.73
CA GLY A 368 -20.91 -10.12 10.64
C GLY A 368 -20.18 -8.88 11.15
N LEU A 369 -20.81 -8.14 12.07
CA LEU A 369 -20.18 -6.97 12.71
C LEU A 369 -18.98 -7.36 13.60
N LEU A 370 -19.13 -8.41 14.40
CA LEU A 370 -18.06 -8.89 15.30
C LEU A 370 -16.86 -9.45 14.54
N GLY A 371 -17.04 -9.97 13.33
CA GLY A 371 -15.94 -10.32 12.42
C GLY A 371 -15.11 -9.09 12.03
N ASN A 372 -15.76 -8.00 11.62
CA ASN A 372 -15.08 -6.74 11.31
C ASN A 372 -14.34 -6.18 12.54
N ILE A 373 -14.97 -6.25 13.72
CA ILE A 373 -14.36 -5.83 15.00
C ILE A 373 -13.16 -6.71 15.34
N SER A 374 -13.24 -8.02 15.11
CA SER A 374 -12.14 -8.98 15.31
C SER A 374 -10.92 -8.61 14.47
N ALA A 375 -11.12 -8.37 13.17
CA ALA A 375 -10.05 -7.93 12.26
C ALA A 375 -9.43 -6.58 12.67
N GLY A 376 -10.28 -5.63 13.10
CA GLY A 376 -9.82 -4.34 13.61
C GLY A 376 -8.99 -4.46 14.89
N LEU A 377 -9.48 -5.21 15.89
CA LEU A 377 -8.76 -5.47 17.14
C LEU A 377 -7.44 -6.19 16.88
N ALA A 378 -7.42 -7.18 15.99
CA ALA A 378 -6.20 -7.90 15.60
C ALA A 378 -5.16 -6.96 14.98
N THR A 379 -5.59 -6.09 14.06
CA THR A 379 -4.71 -5.10 13.41
C THR A 379 -4.11 -4.14 14.43
N ILE A 380 -4.95 -3.57 15.29
CA ILE A 380 -4.51 -2.64 16.35
C ILE A 380 -3.51 -3.34 17.28
N SER A 381 -3.77 -4.60 17.63
CA SER A 381 -2.90 -5.40 18.50
C SER A 381 -1.55 -5.68 17.85
N ALA A 382 -1.54 -6.07 16.57
CA ALA A 382 -0.31 -6.30 15.83
C ALA A 382 0.53 -5.02 15.70
N PHE A 383 -0.10 -3.90 15.36
CA PHE A 383 0.59 -2.62 15.22
C PHE A 383 1.18 -2.16 16.56
N GLY A 384 0.41 -2.30 17.64
CA GLY A 384 0.90 -2.00 18.98
C GLY A 384 2.06 -2.89 19.41
N LEU A 385 2.08 -4.17 19.01
CA LEU A 385 3.23 -5.06 19.23
C LEU A 385 4.45 -4.62 18.41
N CYS A 386 4.28 -4.29 17.13
CA CYS A 386 5.36 -3.80 16.27
C CYS A 386 6.00 -2.52 16.84
N MET A 387 5.19 -1.58 17.32
CA MET A 387 5.68 -0.37 17.99
C MET A 387 6.42 -0.69 19.30
N TYR A 388 5.96 -1.71 20.04
CA TYR A 388 6.68 -2.18 21.23
C TYR A 388 8.06 -2.75 20.93
N LEU A 389 8.21 -3.39 19.78
CA LEU A 389 9.48 -3.91 19.27
C LEU A 389 10.40 -2.80 18.73
N GLY A 390 9.95 -1.53 18.74
CA GLY A 390 10.74 -0.38 18.30
C GLY A 390 10.81 -0.23 16.79
N ILE A 391 9.78 -0.70 16.06
CA ILE A 391 9.73 -0.58 14.60
C ILE A 391 9.08 0.76 14.24
N ASP A 392 9.73 1.53 13.37
CA ASP A 392 9.25 2.83 12.90
C ASP A 392 7.87 2.75 12.25
N PHE A 393 7.06 3.79 12.43
CA PHE A 393 5.75 3.90 11.81
C PHE A 393 5.80 4.89 10.65
N ILE A 394 5.24 4.49 9.51
CA ILE A 394 5.21 5.28 8.27
C ILE A 394 3.77 5.55 7.85
N GLY A 395 3.53 6.64 7.12
CA GLY A 395 2.19 7.00 6.63
C GLY A 395 1.52 5.90 5.78
N ILE A 396 2.29 5.12 5.01
CA ILE A 396 1.77 4.02 4.18
C ILE A 396 1.11 2.91 5.01
N ASN A 397 1.53 2.72 6.27
CA ASN A 397 0.94 1.71 7.16
C ASN A 397 -0.54 2.00 7.47
N LEU A 398 -1.01 3.22 7.25
CA LEU A 398 -2.43 3.57 7.36
C LEU A 398 -3.30 2.88 6.30
N ALA A 399 -2.72 2.37 5.20
CA ALA A 399 -3.46 1.55 4.25
C ALA A 399 -3.71 0.11 4.76
N ALA A 400 -2.85 -0.42 5.62
CA ALA A 400 -2.90 -1.82 6.06
C ALA A 400 -4.18 -2.19 6.83
N PRO A 401 -4.76 -1.36 7.72
CA PRO A 401 -6.04 -1.67 8.35
C PRO A 401 -7.18 -1.94 7.37
N PHE A 402 -7.24 -1.25 6.23
CA PHE A 402 -8.24 -1.53 5.19
C PHE A 402 -8.04 -2.91 4.57
N LEU A 403 -6.78 -3.25 4.28
CA LEU A 403 -6.40 -4.54 3.74
C LEU A 403 -6.75 -5.68 4.72
N MET A 404 -6.47 -5.49 6.01
CA MET A 404 -6.73 -6.48 7.06
C MET A 404 -8.22 -6.69 7.33
N ILE A 405 -9.04 -5.64 7.26
CA ILE A 405 -10.50 -5.78 7.33
C ILE A 405 -11.01 -6.63 6.16
N GLY A 406 -10.47 -6.44 4.95
CA GLY A 406 -10.81 -7.26 3.79
C GLY A 406 -10.49 -8.75 4.01
N ILE A 407 -9.27 -9.05 4.46
CA ILE A 407 -8.82 -10.42 4.74
C ILE A 407 -9.67 -11.06 5.86
N GLY A 408 -9.88 -10.36 6.98
CA GLY A 408 -10.66 -10.91 8.11
C GLY A 408 -12.14 -11.12 7.79
N ILE A 409 -12.73 -10.32 6.90
CA ILE A 409 -14.11 -10.53 6.47
C ILE A 409 -14.26 -11.79 5.62
N ASP A 410 -13.28 -12.11 4.78
CA ASP A 410 -13.26 -13.37 4.01
C ASP A 410 -13.29 -14.57 4.97
N ASP A 411 -12.40 -14.59 5.97
CA ASP A 411 -12.35 -15.63 7.01
C ASP A 411 -13.66 -15.73 7.80
N THR A 412 -14.28 -14.58 8.09
CA THR A 412 -15.58 -14.51 8.76
C THR A 412 -16.65 -15.24 7.95
N PHE A 413 -16.75 -14.96 6.65
CA PHE A 413 -17.75 -15.61 5.80
C PHE A 413 -17.47 -17.10 5.57
N VAL A 414 -16.21 -17.50 5.42
CA VAL A 414 -15.83 -18.91 5.32
C VAL A 414 -16.27 -19.69 6.57
N MET A 415 -16.00 -19.17 7.77
CA MET A 415 -16.42 -19.83 9.00
C MET A 415 -17.95 -19.83 9.19
N LEU A 416 -18.64 -18.75 8.84
CA LEU A 416 -20.11 -18.70 8.90
C LEU A 416 -20.77 -19.65 7.89
N ALA A 417 -20.18 -19.82 6.71
CA ALA A 417 -20.64 -20.76 5.70
C ALA A 417 -20.51 -22.21 6.20
N ALA A 418 -19.38 -22.56 6.81
CA ALA A 418 -19.19 -23.86 7.43
C ALA A 418 -20.16 -24.09 8.61
N TRP A 419 -20.37 -23.08 9.46
CA TRP A 419 -21.34 -23.16 10.55
C TRP A 419 -22.75 -23.45 10.04
N ARG A 420 -23.17 -22.78 8.97
CA ARG A 420 -24.49 -22.95 8.35
C ARG A 420 -24.70 -24.33 7.71
N ARG A 421 -23.64 -25.07 7.37
CA ARG A 421 -23.72 -26.45 6.87
C ARG A 421 -23.88 -27.49 7.97
N THR A 422 -23.55 -27.14 9.22
CA THR A 422 -23.72 -28.06 10.36
C THR A 422 -25.19 -28.34 10.66
N SER A 423 -25.47 -29.54 11.15
CA SER A 423 -26.82 -29.91 11.61
C SER A 423 -27.22 -29.06 12.81
N ILE A 424 -28.45 -28.54 12.79
CA ILE A 424 -28.97 -27.67 13.85
C ILE A 424 -29.34 -28.49 15.10
N LEU A 425 -29.55 -29.80 14.94
CA LEU A 425 -29.91 -30.72 16.02
C LEU A 425 -28.72 -31.06 16.92
N ASP A 426 -27.51 -30.91 16.42
CA ASP A 426 -26.30 -31.24 17.17
C ASP A 426 -26.04 -30.18 18.27
N PRO A 427 -25.50 -30.59 19.44
CA PRO A 427 -25.18 -29.65 20.50
C PRO A 427 -24.09 -28.67 20.05
N VAL A 428 -24.15 -27.43 20.55
CA VAL A 428 -23.24 -26.33 20.17
C VAL A 428 -21.75 -26.71 20.18
N PRO A 429 -21.22 -27.43 21.20
CA PRO A 429 -19.82 -27.86 21.18
C PRO A 429 -19.45 -28.77 20.02
N GLN A 430 -20.36 -29.64 19.60
CA GLN A 430 -20.14 -30.57 18.49
C GLN A 430 -20.26 -29.85 17.14
N ARG A 431 -21.23 -28.94 17.01
CA ARG A 431 -21.35 -28.05 15.83
C ARG A 431 -20.10 -27.19 15.66
N MET A 432 -19.58 -26.62 16.74
CA MET A 432 -18.37 -25.80 16.70
C MET A 432 -17.14 -26.63 16.33
N ALA A 433 -17.02 -27.86 16.86
CA ALA A 433 -15.96 -28.79 16.49
C ALA A 433 -15.96 -29.12 14.99
N SER A 434 -17.13 -29.46 14.43
CA SER A 434 -17.28 -29.74 13.00
C SER A 434 -17.02 -28.50 12.13
N THR A 435 -17.52 -27.34 12.55
CA THR A 435 -17.29 -26.06 11.86
C THR A 435 -15.81 -25.73 11.78
N LEU A 436 -15.10 -25.82 12.91
CA LEU A 436 -13.69 -25.47 12.95
C LEU A 436 -12.82 -26.49 12.22
N SER A 437 -13.18 -27.79 12.23
CA SER A 437 -12.44 -28.77 11.43
C SER A 437 -12.50 -28.47 9.93
N GLU A 438 -13.62 -28.01 9.38
CA GLU A 438 -13.71 -27.69 7.95
C GLU A 438 -13.16 -26.29 7.64
N ALA A 439 -13.61 -25.26 8.36
CA ALA A 439 -13.27 -23.87 8.06
C ALA A 439 -11.84 -23.49 8.44
N ALA A 440 -11.35 -23.92 9.61
CA ALA A 440 -10.04 -23.48 10.08
C ALA A 440 -8.89 -24.03 9.23
N VAL A 441 -9.05 -25.20 8.60
CA VAL A 441 -8.06 -25.73 7.66
C VAL A 441 -7.94 -24.80 6.45
N SER A 442 -9.07 -24.38 5.85
CA SER A 442 -9.07 -23.44 4.73
C SER A 442 -8.47 -22.09 5.12
N ILE A 443 -8.90 -21.53 6.27
CA ILE A 443 -8.42 -20.24 6.80
C ILE A 443 -6.91 -20.30 7.13
N THR A 444 -6.41 -21.43 7.63
CA THR A 444 -4.98 -21.61 7.91
C THR A 444 -4.17 -21.57 6.62
N ILE A 445 -4.66 -22.20 5.54
CA ILE A 445 -3.96 -22.19 4.25
C ILE A 445 -3.84 -20.76 3.74
N THR A 446 -4.95 -20.01 3.68
CA THR A 446 -4.96 -18.61 3.20
C THR A 446 -4.08 -17.71 4.08
N SER A 447 -4.25 -17.77 5.40
CA SER A 447 -3.47 -16.96 6.35
C SER A 447 -1.96 -17.25 6.29
N VAL A 448 -1.57 -18.53 6.17
CA VAL A 448 -0.15 -18.90 6.05
C VAL A 448 0.43 -18.42 4.73
N THR A 449 -0.31 -18.52 3.62
CA THR A 449 0.15 -18.00 2.33
C THR A 449 0.30 -16.48 2.35
N ASP A 450 -0.60 -15.75 3.00
CA ASP A 450 -0.52 -14.29 3.13
C ASP A 450 0.64 -13.87 4.03
N MET A 451 0.81 -14.55 5.17
CA MET A 451 1.94 -14.34 6.07
C MET A 451 3.28 -14.53 5.36
N ILE A 452 3.44 -15.63 4.59
CA ILE A 452 4.67 -15.89 3.83
C ILE A 452 4.86 -14.81 2.76
N SER A 453 3.79 -14.40 2.07
CA SER A 453 3.85 -13.35 1.05
C SER A 453 4.36 -12.02 1.62
N PHE A 454 3.83 -11.59 2.77
CA PHE A 454 4.31 -10.38 3.44
C PHE A 454 5.73 -10.52 3.98
N PHE A 455 6.09 -11.66 4.57
CA PHE A 455 7.45 -11.88 5.07
C PHE A 455 8.51 -11.95 3.97
N ILE A 456 8.17 -12.45 2.77
CA ILE A 456 9.05 -12.34 1.59
C ILE A 456 9.26 -10.87 1.21
N GLY A 457 8.23 -10.02 1.36
CA GLY A 457 8.32 -8.58 1.11
C GLY A 457 9.34 -7.86 1.99
N ILE A 458 9.66 -8.38 3.18
CA ILE A 458 10.70 -7.85 4.09
C ILE A 458 12.09 -7.93 3.46
N ILE A 459 12.32 -8.83 2.50
CA ILE A 459 13.62 -8.96 1.80
C ILE A 459 13.86 -7.79 0.83
N SER A 460 12.84 -6.97 0.55
CA SER A 460 12.99 -5.77 -0.29
C SER A 460 14.07 -4.84 0.25
N PRO A 461 14.92 -4.22 -0.60
CA PRO A 461 15.97 -3.32 -0.13
C PRO A 461 15.46 -1.95 0.36
N PHE A 462 14.17 -1.64 0.14
CA PHE A 462 13.55 -0.35 0.45
C PHE A 462 12.87 -0.36 1.83
N PRO A 463 13.28 0.50 2.79
CA PRO A 463 12.72 0.54 4.15
C PRO A 463 11.20 0.70 4.20
N SER A 464 10.62 1.55 3.35
CA SER A 464 9.16 1.74 3.28
C SER A 464 8.41 0.42 3.07
N ILE A 465 8.89 -0.43 2.16
CA ILE A 465 8.30 -1.74 1.87
C ILE A 465 8.56 -2.70 3.03
N GLN A 466 9.77 -2.72 3.59
CA GLN A 466 10.10 -3.57 4.72
C GLN A 466 9.18 -3.32 5.91
N ILE A 467 9.06 -2.05 6.32
CA ILE A 467 8.22 -1.63 7.44
C ILE A 467 6.77 -2.03 7.17
N PHE A 468 6.21 -1.67 6.01
CA PHE A 468 4.83 -2.02 5.65
C PHE A 468 4.56 -3.53 5.68
N CYS A 469 5.50 -4.32 5.14
CA CYS A 469 5.42 -5.78 5.13
C CYS A 469 5.55 -6.40 6.52
N ILE A 470 6.38 -5.85 7.41
CA ILE A 470 6.46 -6.31 8.80
C ILE A 470 5.12 -6.07 9.51
N TYR A 471 4.61 -4.84 9.48
CA TYR A 471 3.33 -4.49 10.11
C TYR A 471 2.17 -5.34 9.56
N SER A 472 2.08 -5.48 8.24
CA SER A 472 1.05 -6.29 7.59
C SER A 472 1.19 -7.79 7.90
N GLY A 473 2.42 -8.33 7.92
CA GLY A 473 2.68 -9.73 8.25
C GLY A 473 2.27 -10.07 9.68
N PHE A 474 2.63 -9.24 10.67
CA PHE A 474 2.15 -9.41 12.04
C PHE A 474 0.63 -9.24 12.13
N ALA A 475 0.04 -8.30 11.38
CA ALA A 475 -1.41 -8.10 11.36
C ALA A 475 -2.16 -9.33 10.84
N VAL A 476 -1.67 -9.99 9.79
CA VAL A 476 -2.24 -11.27 9.31
C VAL A 476 -2.14 -12.36 10.39
N VAL A 477 -0.99 -12.50 11.04
CA VAL A 477 -0.81 -13.49 12.13
C VAL A 477 -1.80 -13.25 13.26
N PHE A 478 -1.94 -12.00 13.72
CA PHE A 478 -2.92 -11.67 14.75
C PHE A 478 -4.35 -11.87 14.26
N THR A 479 -4.64 -11.53 13.00
CA THR A 479 -5.97 -11.72 12.41
C THR A 479 -6.34 -13.19 12.41
N PHE A 480 -5.44 -14.08 11.99
CA PHE A 480 -5.63 -15.53 12.07
C PHE A 480 -5.91 -16.01 13.51
N LEU A 481 -5.06 -15.60 14.47
CA LEU A 481 -5.22 -16.00 15.87
C LEU A 481 -6.54 -15.51 16.48
N PHE A 482 -6.95 -14.27 16.19
CA PHE A 482 -8.19 -13.69 16.68
C PHE A 482 -9.42 -14.32 16.02
N HIS A 483 -9.35 -14.68 14.74
CA HIS A 483 -10.45 -15.39 14.08
C HIS A 483 -10.65 -16.79 14.67
N LEU A 484 -9.56 -17.52 14.93
CA LEU A 484 -9.65 -18.84 15.57
C LEU A 484 -10.09 -18.80 17.03
N THR A 485 -9.84 -17.70 17.75
CA THR A 485 -10.16 -17.56 19.18
C THR A 485 -11.39 -16.68 19.41
N PHE A 486 -11.23 -15.36 19.32
CA PHE A 486 -12.27 -14.36 19.57
C PHE A 486 -13.52 -14.58 18.70
N PHE A 487 -13.34 -14.69 17.38
CA PHE A 487 -14.49 -14.83 16.48
C PHE A 487 -15.15 -16.20 16.60
N SER A 488 -14.39 -17.30 16.72
CA SER A 488 -14.93 -18.63 17.07
C SER A 488 -15.74 -18.62 18.37
N GLY A 489 -15.28 -17.91 19.41
CA GLY A 489 -16.00 -17.74 20.66
C GLY A 489 -17.33 -17.00 20.47
N CYS A 490 -17.33 -15.95 19.64
CA CYS A 490 -18.56 -15.24 19.27
C CYS A 490 -19.55 -16.16 18.53
N VAL A 491 -19.07 -16.98 17.59
CA VAL A 491 -19.89 -17.96 16.85
C VAL A 491 -20.51 -18.96 17.81
N ALA A 492 -19.75 -19.49 18.78
CA ALA A 492 -20.27 -20.41 19.79
C ALA A 492 -21.38 -19.77 20.66
N ILE A 493 -21.21 -18.52 21.12
CA ILE A 493 -22.26 -17.80 21.87
C ILE A 493 -23.52 -17.61 21.02
N SER A 494 -23.36 -17.21 19.76
CA SER A 494 -24.49 -17.11 18.83
C SER A 494 -25.17 -18.46 18.62
N GLY A 495 -24.41 -19.56 18.58
CA GLY A 495 -24.95 -20.92 18.52
C GLY A 495 -25.82 -21.28 19.74
N TYR A 496 -25.42 -20.87 20.95
CA TYR A 496 -26.25 -21.04 22.15
C TYR A 496 -27.53 -20.21 22.09
N CYS A 497 -27.47 -18.98 21.57
CA CYS A 497 -28.68 -18.17 21.34
C CYS A 497 -29.61 -18.79 20.29
N GLU A 498 -29.04 -19.38 19.23
CA GLU A 498 -29.75 -20.10 18.17
C GLU A 498 -30.47 -21.34 18.75
N GLN A 499 -29.81 -22.11 19.61
CA GLN A 499 -30.39 -23.29 20.27
C GLN A 499 -31.59 -22.94 21.18
N GLU A 500 -31.60 -21.74 21.78
CA GLU A 500 -32.71 -21.27 22.60
C GLU A 500 -33.84 -20.58 21.80
N ASN A 501 -33.80 -20.63 20.46
CA ASN A 501 -34.71 -19.93 19.56
C ASN A 501 -34.85 -18.44 19.90
N ARG A 502 -33.72 -17.77 20.18
CA ARG A 502 -33.70 -16.32 20.41
C ARG A 502 -33.61 -15.56 19.09
N HIS A 503 -34.32 -14.45 19.01
CA HIS A 503 -34.24 -13.50 17.92
C HIS A 503 -32.81 -12.94 17.83
N SER A 504 -32.22 -12.91 16.63
CA SER A 504 -30.81 -12.55 16.48
C SER A 504 -30.49 -11.10 16.88
N ILE A 505 -31.37 -10.13 16.60
CA ILE A 505 -31.16 -8.73 16.98
C ILE A 505 -31.56 -8.44 18.44
N ILE A 506 -32.76 -8.83 18.85
CA ILE A 506 -33.38 -8.45 20.13
C ILE A 506 -33.03 -9.44 21.27
N CYS A 507 -32.45 -10.60 20.95
CA CYS A 507 -32.09 -11.68 21.89
C CYS A 507 -33.26 -12.21 22.74
N HIS A 508 -34.50 -11.98 22.31
CA HIS A 508 -35.72 -12.46 22.96
C HIS A 508 -36.22 -13.75 22.34
N LYS A 509 -36.83 -14.65 23.12
CA LYS A 509 -37.31 -15.95 22.62
C LYS A 509 -38.47 -15.74 21.65
N VAL A 510 -38.37 -16.37 20.49
CA VAL A 510 -39.38 -16.30 19.42
C VAL A 510 -39.90 -17.70 19.08
N LEU A 511 -41.09 -17.73 18.48
CA LEU A 511 -41.75 -18.96 18.05
C LEU A 511 -41.38 -19.28 16.60
N PRO A 512 -41.32 -20.57 16.22
CA PRO A 512 -41.14 -20.99 14.84
C PRO A 512 -42.36 -20.57 13.98
N LEU A 513 -42.16 -20.49 12.66
CA LEU A 513 -43.15 -19.95 11.74
C LEU A 513 -44.43 -20.80 11.74
N SER A 514 -44.30 -22.13 11.78
CA SER A 514 -45.40 -23.10 11.87
C SER A 514 -46.37 -22.84 13.03
N LYS A 515 -45.84 -22.59 14.24
CA LYS A 515 -46.62 -22.32 15.46
C LYS A 515 -47.12 -20.88 15.58
N SER A 516 -46.60 -19.97 14.76
CA SER A 516 -46.94 -18.54 14.81
C SER A 516 -48.20 -18.14 14.02
N THR A 517 -48.92 -19.11 13.44
CA THR A 517 -50.04 -18.87 12.51
C THR A 517 -51.18 -18.02 13.10
N HIS A 518 -51.34 -18.00 14.42
CA HIS A 518 -52.34 -17.22 15.14
C HIS A 518 -51.92 -15.78 15.50
N ARG A 519 -50.69 -15.35 15.19
CA ARG A 519 -50.16 -14.01 15.53
C ARG A 519 -50.29 -13.02 14.35
N SER A 520 -50.15 -11.73 14.66
CA SER A 520 -50.20 -10.63 13.67
C SER A 520 -49.17 -10.78 12.55
N TRP A 521 -49.50 -10.31 11.34
CA TRP A 521 -48.63 -10.35 10.16
C TRP A 521 -47.23 -9.77 10.40
N PHE A 522 -47.12 -8.64 11.12
CA PHE A 522 -45.83 -8.04 11.48
C PHE A 522 -44.95 -8.97 12.33
N TYR A 523 -45.53 -9.69 13.29
CA TYR A 523 -44.80 -10.67 14.10
C TYR A 523 -44.31 -11.85 13.24
N ARG A 524 -45.12 -12.30 12.27
CA ARG A 524 -44.77 -13.40 11.34
C ARG A 524 -43.70 -13.03 10.32
N ILE A 525 -43.43 -11.74 10.12
CA ILE A 525 -42.37 -11.29 9.23
C ILE A 525 -41.11 -10.97 10.01
N PHE A 526 -41.21 -10.28 11.16
CA PHE A 526 -40.06 -9.71 11.86
C PHE A 526 -39.66 -10.47 13.13
N CYS A 527 -40.47 -11.40 13.62
CA CYS A 527 -40.27 -12.02 14.95
C CYS A 527 -40.51 -13.53 14.96
N THR A 528 -40.37 -14.19 13.81
CA THR A 528 -40.46 -15.65 13.68
C THR A 528 -39.18 -16.25 13.14
N GLY A 529 -38.94 -17.50 13.51
CA GLY A 529 -37.83 -18.31 13.02
C GLY A 529 -37.41 -19.34 14.07
N GLY A 530 -36.44 -20.17 13.71
CA GLY A 530 -35.94 -21.22 14.59
C GLY A 530 -36.64 -22.55 14.35
N VAL A 531 -36.15 -23.59 15.02
CA VAL A 531 -36.61 -24.97 14.82
C VAL A 531 -37.84 -25.24 15.68
N ASP A 532 -38.86 -25.90 15.13
CA ASP A 532 -39.99 -26.40 15.92
C ASP A 532 -39.53 -27.55 16.83
N PRO A 533 -39.67 -27.42 18.18
CA PRO A 533 -39.34 -28.50 19.10
C PRO A 533 -40.11 -29.80 18.86
N ASP A 534 -41.32 -29.71 18.29
CA ASP A 534 -42.20 -30.87 18.09
C ASP A 534 -42.01 -31.50 16.68
N ASP A 535 -41.51 -30.74 15.70
CA ASP A 535 -41.17 -31.22 14.36
C ASP A 535 -39.92 -30.52 13.82
N ALA A 536 -38.76 -31.05 14.22
CA ALA A 536 -37.48 -30.42 13.94
C ALA A 536 -37.07 -30.45 12.46
N ASN A 537 -37.74 -31.27 11.62
CA ASN A 537 -37.44 -31.43 10.20
C ASN A 537 -38.46 -30.73 9.29
N ASN A 538 -39.35 -29.90 9.83
CA ASN A 538 -40.36 -29.20 9.05
C ASN A 538 -39.69 -28.26 8.00
N PRO A 539 -39.94 -28.44 6.68
CA PRO A 539 -39.33 -27.62 5.63
C PRO A 539 -39.79 -26.15 5.66
N ILE A 540 -40.92 -25.84 6.31
CA ILE A 540 -41.44 -24.47 6.46
C ILE A 540 -40.59 -23.66 7.45
N ASP A 541 -40.10 -24.32 8.51
CA ASP A 541 -39.31 -23.68 9.58
C ASP A 541 -37.80 -23.73 9.30
N ASN A 542 -37.37 -24.55 8.34
CA ASN A 542 -35.98 -24.73 7.96
C ASN A 542 -35.71 -24.41 6.46
N PRO A 543 -36.02 -23.20 5.96
CA PRO A 543 -35.73 -22.84 4.57
C PRO A 543 -34.22 -22.87 4.27
N GLU A 544 -33.88 -23.30 3.05
CA GLU A 544 -32.51 -23.21 2.53
C GLU A 544 -32.13 -21.74 2.24
N HIS A 545 -30.84 -21.42 2.29
CA HIS A 545 -30.37 -20.09 1.93
C HIS A 545 -30.55 -19.82 0.44
N GLY A 546 -31.43 -18.89 0.06
CA GLY A 546 -31.76 -18.62 -1.34
C GLY A 546 -30.56 -18.33 -2.27
N CYS A 547 -29.53 -17.67 -1.76
CA CYS A 547 -28.28 -17.44 -2.51
C CYS A 547 -27.54 -18.77 -2.82
N MET A 548 -27.38 -19.63 -1.82
CA MET A 548 -26.75 -20.95 -2.00
C MET A 548 -27.55 -21.85 -2.94
N THR A 549 -28.89 -21.83 -2.84
CA THR A 549 -29.78 -22.54 -3.75
C THR A 549 -29.60 -22.05 -5.20
N TRP A 550 -29.48 -20.73 -5.41
CA TRP A 550 -29.21 -20.16 -6.73
C TRP A 550 -27.86 -20.62 -7.31
N PHE A 551 -26.79 -20.58 -6.50
CA PHE A 551 -25.46 -21.04 -6.90
C PHE A 551 -25.44 -22.53 -7.25
N ARG A 552 -26.08 -23.37 -6.42
CA ARG A 552 -26.15 -24.83 -6.60
C ARG A 552 -26.99 -25.21 -7.82
N ASP A 553 -28.19 -24.65 -7.95
CA ASP A 553 -29.19 -25.17 -8.88
C ASP A 553 -29.14 -24.46 -10.25
N TYR A 554 -28.81 -23.17 -10.30
CA TYR A 554 -28.76 -22.39 -11.54
C TYR A 554 -27.33 -22.22 -12.04
N LEU A 555 -26.43 -21.65 -11.23
CA LEU A 555 -25.07 -21.34 -11.69
C LEU A 555 -24.25 -22.60 -11.96
N ALA A 556 -24.24 -23.57 -11.03
CA ALA A 556 -23.47 -24.80 -11.21
C ALA A 556 -23.99 -25.60 -12.41
N THR A 557 -25.31 -25.67 -12.60
CA THR A 557 -25.93 -26.29 -13.79
C THR A 557 -25.50 -25.58 -15.07
N ALA A 558 -25.54 -24.23 -15.10
CA ALA A 558 -25.08 -23.43 -16.23
C ALA A 558 -23.60 -23.69 -16.56
N LEU A 559 -22.72 -23.70 -15.56
CA LEU A 559 -21.28 -23.96 -15.73
C LEU A 559 -20.95 -25.40 -16.14
N ASN A 560 -21.85 -26.35 -15.86
CA ASN A 560 -21.65 -27.75 -16.24
C ASN A 560 -21.99 -28.01 -17.73
N TYR A 561 -22.69 -27.09 -18.41
CA TYR A 561 -22.89 -27.19 -19.85
C TYR A 561 -21.56 -27.05 -20.60
N ARG A 562 -21.28 -28.00 -21.50
CA ARG A 562 -20.01 -28.07 -22.26
C ARG A 562 -19.72 -26.79 -23.05
N TYR A 563 -20.75 -26.20 -23.66
CA TYR A 563 -20.61 -24.96 -24.44
C TYR A 563 -20.27 -23.75 -23.56
N VAL A 564 -20.90 -23.64 -22.39
CA VAL A 564 -20.61 -22.57 -21.42
C VAL A 564 -19.19 -22.71 -20.90
N LYS A 565 -18.76 -23.93 -20.54
CA LYS A 565 -17.37 -24.19 -20.13
C LYS A 565 -16.36 -23.84 -21.21
N ALA A 566 -16.61 -24.19 -22.47
CA ALA A 566 -15.76 -23.83 -23.59
C ALA A 566 -15.68 -22.30 -23.78
N LEU A 567 -16.82 -21.60 -23.69
CA LEU A 567 -16.89 -20.14 -23.76
C LEU A 567 -16.08 -19.48 -22.64
N VAL A 568 -16.21 -19.96 -21.40
CA VAL A 568 -15.45 -19.44 -20.25
C VAL A 568 -13.95 -19.60 -20.48
N ILE A 569 -13.50 -20.78 -20.93
CA ILE A 569 -12.08 -21.03 -21.22
C ILE A 569 -11.56 -20.09 -22.33
N ILE A 570 -12.35 -19.90 -23.41
CA ILE A 570 -11.99 -19.00 -24.50
C ILE A 570 -11.90 -17.55 -24.00
N LEU A 571 -12.84 -17.10 -23.17
CA LEU A 571 -12.86 -15.76 -22.61
C LEU A 571 -11.66 -15.52 -21.69
N PHE A 572 -11.34 -16.44 -20.78
CA PHE A 572 -10.14 -16.36 -19.96
C PHE A 572 -8.85 -16.45 -20.78
N GLY A 573 -8.87 -17.19 -21.90
CA GLY A 573 -7.76 -17.23 -22.86
C GLY A 573 -7.52 -15.87 -23.54
N PHE A 574 -8.58 -15.19 -23.98
CA PHE A 574 -8.48 -13.83 -24.51
C PHE A 574 -8.07 -12.82 -23.45
N TYR A 575 -8.60 -12.93 -22.23
CA TYR A 575 -8.19 -12.10 -21.10
C TYR A 575 -6.69 -12.25 -20.81
N LEU A 576 -6.19 -13.49 -20.75
CA LEU A 576 -4.77 -13.76 -20.54
C LEU A 576 -3.92 -13.22 -21.69
N ALA A 577 -4.35 -13.40 -22.94
CA ALA A 577 -3.65 -12.85 -24.11
C ALA A 577 -3.59 -11.31 -24.07
N GLY A 578 -4.69 -10.66 -23.68
CA GLY A 578 -4.75 -9.22 -23.47
C GLY A 578 -3.83 -8.75 -22.35
N ALA A 579 -3.80 -9.46 -21.21
CA ALA A 579 -2.90 -9.17 -20.10
C ALA A 579 -1.42 -9.31 -20.52
N LEU A 580 -1.07 -10.39 -21.23
CA LEU A 580 0.28 -10.60 -21.77
C LEU A 580 0.68 -9.54 -22.80
N TYR A 581 -0.26 -9.06 -23.60
CA TYR A 581 -0.03 -7.92 -24.50
C TYR A 581 0.20 -6.63 -23.70
N GLY A 582 -0.60 -6.38 -22.65
CA GLY A 582 -0.47 -5.22 -21.76
C GLY A 582 0.88 -5.14 -21.05
N LEU A 583 1.50 -6.28 -20.73
CA LEU A 583 2.86 -6.33 -20.16
C LEU A 583 3.91 -5.67 -21.08
N ARG A 584 3.68 -5.59 -22.40
CA ARG A 584 4.61 -4.90 -23.31
C ARG A 584 4.57 -3.38 -23.18
N GLY A 585 3.50 -2.82 -22.59
CA GLY A 585 3.33 -1.39 -22.38
C GLY A 585 3.76 -0.92 -20.99
N LEU A 586 4.30 -1.80 -20.14
CA LEU A 586 4.68 -1.46 -18.77
C LEU A 586 5.94 -0.59 -18.78
N LYS A 587 5.80 0.66 -18.32
CA LYS A 587 6.93 1.58 -18.13
C LYS A 587 7.53 1.38 -16.75
N GLU A 588 8.84 1.23 -16.69
CA GLU A 588 9.58 1.12 -15.43
C GLU A 588 9.83 2.52 -14.83
N GLY A 589 9.76 2.62 -13.49
CA GLY A 589 10.06 3.84 -12.75
C GLY A 589 8.85 4.47 -12.06
N LEU A 590 9.11 5.08 -10.91
CA LEU A 590 8.14 5.88 -10.17
C LEU A 590 8.47 7.36 -10.38
N GLU A 591 7.61 8.06 -11.10
CA GLU A 591 7.73 9.52 -11.30
C GLU A 591 7.41 10.23 -9.98
N ARG A 592 8.26 11.18 -9.56
CA ARG A 592 8.09 11.95 -8.32
C ARG A 592 6.74 12.67 -8.26
N ARG A 593 6.25 13.14 -9.40
CA ARG A 593 4.91 13.72 -9.60
C ARG A 593 3.78 12.85 -9.03
N LYS A 594 3.88 11.53 -9.14
CA LYS A 594 2.83 10.58 -8.69
C LYS A 594 2.78 10.38 -7.17
N LEU A 595 3.78 10.88 -6.45
CA LEU A 595 3.82 10.82 -4.97
C LEU A 595 3.12 12.03 -4.33
N SER A 596 2.95 13.11 -5.08
CA SER A 596 2.30 14.34 -4.60
C SER A 596 0.78 14.29 -4.81
N LYS A 597 0.03 15.08 -4.04
CA LYS A 597 -1.41 15.22 -4.24
C LYS A 597 -1.71 15.85 -5.60
N GLU A 598 -2.78 15.45 -6.28
CA GLU A 598 -3.13 15.96 -7.64
C GLU A 598 -3.24 17.49 -7.73
N ASP A 599 -3.69 18.16 -6.66
CA ASP A 599 -3.82 19.63 -6.60
C ASP A 599 -2.59 20.32 -5.99
N SER A 600 -1.47 19.61 -5.79
CA SER A 600 -0.30 20.17 -5.11
C SER A 600 0.51 21.12 -5.98
N TYR A 601 1.07 22.15 -5.35
CA TYR A 601 2.06 23.06 -5.94
C TYR A 601 3.36 22.34 -6.37
N SER A 602 3.69 21.20 -5.73
CA SER A 602 4.91 20.44 -6.05
C SER A 602 4.84 19.79 -7.43
N ILE A 603 3.64 19.45 -7.93
CA ILE A 603 3.45 18.89 -9.27
C ILE A 603 3.91 19.87 -10.33
N VAL A 604 3.52 21.14 -10.20
CA VAL A 604 3.92 22.21 -11.13
C VAL A 604 5.44 22.38 -11.11
N PHE A 605 6.07 22.28 -9.95
CA PHE A 605 7.52 22.32 -9.83
C PHE A 605 8.19 21.14 -10.55
N TYR A 606 7.76 19.90 -10.28
CA TYR A 606 8.33 18.71 -10.93
C TYR A 606 8.14 18.73 -12.45
N ASP A 607 6.97 19.14 -12.94
CA ASP A 607 6.70 19.26 -14.37
C ASP A 607 7.64 20.29 -15.02
N ARG A 608 7.89 21.43 -14.36
CA ARG A 608 8.83 22.46 -14.86
C ARG A 608 10.29 22.01 -14.79
N GLU A 609 10.70 21.32 -13.73
CA GLU A 609 12.04 20.74 -13.59
C GLU A 609 12.31 19.73 -14.72
N ASP A 610 11.38 18.82 -14.97
CA ASP A 610 11.50 17.80 -16.02
C ASP A 610 11.53 18.38 -17.44
N ILE A 611 10.77 19.46 -17.70
CA ILE A 611 10.71 20.10 -19.03
C ILE A 611 11.97 20.93 -19.31
N TYR A 612 12.43 21.74 -18.34
CA TYR A 612 13.43 22.79 -18.61
C TYR A 612 14.85 22.45 -18.14
N PHE A 613 15.02 21.62 -17.09
CA PHE A 613 16.32 21.43 -16.42
C PHE A 613 16.89 20.01 -16.58
N ARG A 614 16.27 19.18 -17.42
CA ARG A 614 16.69 17.77 -17.62
C ARG A 614 17.84 17.57 -18.59
N GLU A 615 18.25 18.60 -19.34
CA GLU A 615 19.36 18.52 -20.30
C GLU A 615 20.72 18.34 -19.62
N PHE A 616 20.93 19.01 -18.47
CA PHE A 616 22.14 18.91 -17.65
C PHE A 616 21.80 18.46 -16.20
N PRO A 617 21.33 17.22 -16.01
CA PRO A 617 20.74 16.80 -14.74
C PRO A 617 21.80 16.45 -13.67
N TYR A 618 23.02 16.13 -14.08
CA TYR A 618 24.08 15.71 -13.17
C TYR A 618 25.03 16.86 -12.87
N ARG A 619 25.27 17.09 -11.58
CA ARG A 619 26.31 18.00 -11.12
C ARG A 619 27.65 17.29 -11.20
N ILE A 620 28.67 17.95 -11.73
CA ILE A 620 30.06 17.50 -11.59
C ILE A 620 30.51 17.94 -10.20
N GLN A 621 30.63 16.98 -9.27
CA GLN A 621 31.28 17.23 -7.99
C GLN A 621 32.80 17.32 -8.25
N VAL A 622 33.41 18.46 -7.89
CA VAL A 622 34.85 18.74 -8.04
C VAL A 622 35.50 18.89 -6.68
#